data_AF-A0A6J0BHW1-F1
#
_entry.id   AF-A0A6J0BHW1-F1
#
_cell.length_a   1.000
_cell.length_b   1.000
_cell.length_c   1.000
_cell.angle_alpha   90.00
_cell.angle_beta   90.00
_cell.angle_gamma   90.00
#
_symmetry.space_group_name_H-M   'P 1'
#
loop_
_entity.id
_entity.type
_entity.pdbx_description
1 polymer ?
#
loop_
_entity_poly.entity_id
_entity_poly.type
_entity_poly.pdbx_seq_one_letter_code
_entity_poly.pdbx_strand_id
1 'polypeptide(L)'
;AIHSGVGNTSLNKILACANLPQIRNQLYKRYEVIVGKAIESEAKDSCKRAASEEKELVIKNVKKLCDTLPPEITKDIFPELDILNI
;
A
#
# COMPACT_ATOMS: atom_id res chain seq x y z
N ALA A 1 -8.19 8.16 -3.14
CA ALA A 1 -9.29 7.54 -3.91
C ALA A 1 -9.20 6.02 -3.82
N ILE A 2 -10.27 5.34 -3.39
CA ILE A 2 -10.34 3.86 -3.35
C ILE A 2 -10.38 3.36 -4.80
N HIS A 3 -9.23 3.03 -5.38
CA HIS A 3 -9.13 2.53 -6.75
C HIS A 3 -9.51 1.04 -6.82
N SER A 4 -10.66 0.65 -6.26
CA SER A 4 -11.18 -0.72 -6.37
C SER A 4 -12.05 -0.91 -7.61
N GLY A 5 -12.16 0.09 -8.50
CA GLY A 5 -12.94 0.03 -9.74
C GLY A 5 -14.47 -0.06 -9.58
N VAL A 6 -14.99 -0.24 -8.36
CA VAL A 6 -16.42 -0.34 -8.10
C VAL A 6 -16.98 1.05 -7.79
N GLY A 7 -17.59 1.68 -8.79
CA GLY A 7 -18.36 2.92 -8.61
C GLY A 7 -19.82 2.64 -8.23
N ASN A 8 -20.59 3.71 -7.98
CA ASN A 8 -22.02 3.64 -7.65
C ASN A 8 -22.81 2.76 -8.63
N THR A 9 -22.54 2.86 -9.93
CA THR A 9 -23.20 2.05 -10.97
C THR A 9 -22.95 0.56 -10.81
N SER A 10 -21.69 0.16 -10.61
CA SER A 10 -21.33 -1.25 -10.41
C SER A 10 -21.93 -1.81 -9.13
N LEU A 11 -21.93 -1.01 -8.05
CA LEU A 11 -22.58 -1.38 -6.79
C LEU A 11 -24.10 -1.55 -6.97
N ASN A 12 -24.76 -0.64 -7.68
CA ASN A 12 -26.20 -0.75 -7.95
C ASN A 12 -26.57 -1.97 -8.79
N LYS A 13 -25.68 -2.45 -9.68
CA LYS A 13 -25.89 -3.72 -10.39
C LYS A 13 -25.90 -4.90 -9.41
N ILE A 14 -24.99 -4.92 -8.45
CA ILE A 14 -24.93 -5.98 -7.41
C ILE A 14 -26.19 -5.93 -6.53
N LEU A 15 -26.62 -4.74 -6.10
CA LEU A 15 -27.84 -4.57 -5.32
C LEU A 15 -29.08 -5.05 -6.08
N ALA A 16 -29.16 -4.77 -7.38
CA ALA A 16 -30.25 -5.25 -8.23
C ALA A 16 -30.29 -6.78 -8.32
N CYS A 17 -29.14 -7.46 -8.45
CA CYS A 17 -29.07 -8.92 -8.41
C CYS A 17 -29.58 -9.51 -7.08
N ALA A 18 -29.50 -8.75 -5.99
CA ALA A 18 -29.95 -9.13 -4.66
C ALA A 18 -31.39 -8.66 -4.33
N ASN A 19 -32.14 -8.09 -5.29
CA ASN A 19 -33.45 -7.46 -5.04
C ASN A 19 -33.42 -6.35 -3.97
N LEU A 20 -32.28 -5.67 -3.82
CA LEU A 20 -32.10 -4.56 -2.91
C LEU A 20 -32.30 -3.20 -3.60
N PRO A 21 -32.76 -2.17 -2.87
CA PRO A 21 -32.93 -0.83 -3.43
C PRO A 21 -31.59 -0.23 -3.85
N GLN A 22 -31.60 0.52 -4.94
CA GLN A 22 -30.42 1.23 -5.44
C GLN A 22 -30.04 2.41 -4.54
N ILE A 23 -28.74 2.68 -4.46
CA ILE A 23 -28.20 3.83 -3.75
C ILE A 23 -28.07 5.00 -4.72
N ARG A 24 -28.65 6.14 -4.36
CA ARG A 24 -28.48 7.39 -5.12
C ARG A 24 -27.03 7.81 -5.11
N ASN A 25 -26.52 8.26 -6.26
CA ASN A 25 -25.12 8.65 -6.41
C ASN A 25 -24.67 9.73 -5.41
N GLN A 26 -25.54 10.70 -5.07
CA GLN A 26 -25.22 11.72 -4.07
C GLN A 26 -24.93 11.13 -2.69
N LEU A 27 -25.75 10.15 -2.25
CA LEU A 27 -25.56 9.48 -0.98
C LEU A 27 -24.29 8.63 -0.99
N TYR A 28 -24.06 7.89 -2.08
CA TYR A 28 -22.84 7.13 -2.30
C TYR A 28 -21.60 8.03 -2.19
N LYS A 29 -21.56 9.15 -2.91
CA LYS A 29 -20.41 10.08 -2.93
C LYS A 29 -20.12 10.67 -1.54
N ARG A 30 -21.17 10.99 -0.77
CA ARG A 30 -21.00 11.48 0.60
C ARG A 30 -20.26 10.47 1.46
N TYR A 31 -20.67 9.20 1.43
CA TYR A 31 -20.02 8.15 2.20
C TYR A 31 -18.65 7.76 1.64
N GLU A 32 -18.46 7.78 0.33
CA GLU A 32 -17.16 7.56 -0.31
C GLU A 32 -16.11 8.53 0.21
N VAL A 33 -16.45 9.82 0.37
CA VAL A 33 -15.53 10.82 0.93
C VAL A 33 -15.23 10.56 2.40
N ILE A 34 -16.24 10.19 3.20
CA ILE A 34 -16.06 9.94 4.64
C ILE A 34 -15.15 8.72 4.85
N VAL A 35 -15.48 7.61 4.20
CA VAL A 35 -14.72 6.35 4.29
C VAL A 35 -13.35 6.50 3.63
N GLY A 36 -13.26 7.25 2.53
CA GLY A 36 -12.03 7.52 1.81
C GLY A 36 -10.95 8.14 2.70
N LYS A 37 -11.31 9.07 3.59
CA LYS A 37 -10.36 9.66 4.54
C LYS A 37 -9.76 8.63 5.51
N ALA A 38 -10.60 7.73 6.03
CA ALA A 38 -10.13 6.68 6.94
C ALA A 38 -9.20 5.70 6.21
N ILE A 39 -9.56 5.31 4.99
CA ILE A 39 -8.73 4.44 4.14
C ILE A 39 -7.40 5.09 3.80
N GLU A 40 -7.40 6.37 3.42
CA GLU A 40 -6.17 7.09 3.09
C GLU A 40 -5.26 7.25 4.31
N SER A 41 -5.83 7.49 5.49
CA SER A 41 -5.07 7.53 6.74
C SER A 41 -4.41 6.18 7.04
N GLU A 42 -5.18 5.09 6.99
CA GLU A 42 -4.65 3.76 7.27
C GLU A 42 -3.62 3.32 6.21
N ALA A 43 -3.86 3.62 4.93
CA ALA A 43 -2.90 3.34 3.87
C ALA A 43 -1.56 4.07 4.13
N LYS A 44 -1.62 5.35 4.54
CA LYS A 44 -0.43 6.12 4.88
C LYS A 44 0.32 5.50 6.06
N ASP A 45 -0.39 5.12 7.12
CA ASP A 45 0.25 4.54 8.30
C ASP A 45 0.77 3.13 8.03
N SER A 46 0.07 2.34 7.23
CA SER A 46 0.54 1.04 6.76
C SER A 46 1.82 1.17 5.94
N CYS A 47 1.92 2.13 5.02
CA CYS A 47 3.14 2.37 4.26
C CYS A 47 4.31 2.78 5.18
N LYS A 48 4.06 3.62 6.19
CA LYS A 48 5.10 3.97 7.17
C LYS A 48 5.59 2.76 7.96
N ARG A 49 4.67 1.92 8.45
CA ARG A 49 5.00 0.69 9.19
C ARG A 49 5.83 -0.25 8.32
N ALA A 50 5.38 -0.49 7.09
CA ALA A 50 6.10 -1.32 6.13
C ALA A 50 7.51 -0.78 5.84
N ALA A 51 7.67 0.52 5.63
CA ALA A 51 8.99 1.13 5.40
C ALA A 51 9.92 1.02 6.62
N SER A 52 9.38 1.15 7.84
CA SER A 52 10.15 0.97 9.07
C SER A 52 10.59 -0.49 9.23
N GLU A 53 9.69 -1.43 9.01
CA GLU A 53 9.96 -2.86 9.09
C GLU A 53 10.98 -3.29 8.02
N GLU A 54 10.83 -2.81 6.79
CA GLU A 54 11.78 -3.04 5.70
C GLU A 54 13.19 -2.55 6.10
N LYS A 55 13.30 -1.34 6.62
CA LYS A 55 14.58 -0.79 7.09
C LYS A 55 15.21 -1.66 8.18
N GLU A 56 14.43 -2.07 9.19
CA GLU A 56 14.92 -2.93 10.27
C GLU A 56 15.40 -4.28 9.75
N LEU A 57 14.64 -4.89 8.84
CA LEU A 57 14.99 -6.16 8.21
C LEU A 57 16.25 -6.05 7.36
N VAL A 58 16.41 -4.97 6.60
CA VAL A 58 17.60 -4.71 5.80
C VAL A 58 18.83 -4.58 6.70
N ILE A 59 18.77 -3.76 7.75
CA ILE A 59 19.89 -3.61 8.70
C ILE A 59 20.25 -4.96 9.33
N LYS A 60 19.25 -5.72 9.79
CA LYS A 60 19.45 -7.03 10.43
C LYS A 60 20.07 -8.06 9.49
N ASN A 61 19.74 -8.01 8.20
CA ASN A 61 20.12 -9.05 7.24
C ASN A 61 21.13 -8.57 6.17
N VAL A 62 21.78 -7.42 6.38
CA VAL A 62 22.61 -6.77 5.36
C VAL A 62 23.69 -7.69 4.79
N LYS A 63 24.38 -8.47 5.64
CA LYS A 63 25.41 -9.44 5.20
C LYS A 63 24.83 -10.48 4.24
N LYS A 64 23.71 -11.09 4.63
CA LYS A 64 23.01 -12.09 3.81
C LYS A 64 22.54 -11.49 2.48
N LEU A 65 22.10 -10.23 2.48
CA LEU A 65 21.67 -9.53 1.27
C LEU A 65 22.85 -9.29 0.32
N CYS A 66 24.00 -8.85 0.83
CA CYS A 66 25.21 -8.69 0.03
C CYS A 66 25.69 -10.01 -0.60
N ASP A 67 25.54 -11.13 0.11
CA ASP A 67 25.92 -12.46 -0.40
C ASP A 67 24.93 -13.01 -1.45
N THR A 68 23.67 -12.56 -1.42
CA THR A 68 22.59 -13.11 -2.26
C THR A 68 22.35 -12.25 -3.51
N LEU A 69 22.55 -10.94 -3.41
CA LEU A 69 22.25 -10.00 -4.48
C LEU A 69 23.45 -9.86 -5.44
N PRO A 70 23.19 -9.61 -6.75
CA PRO A 70 24.23 -9.27 -7.70
C PRO A 70 25.08 -8.07 -7.22
N PRO A 71 26.41 -8.07 -7.42
CA PRO A 71 27.30 -7.02 -6.93
C PRO A 71 26.93 -5.62 -7.40
N GLU A 72 26.38 -5.48 -8.62
CA GLU A 72 25.94 -4.21 -9.19
C GLU A 72 24.77 -3.63 -8.38
N ILE A 73 23.81 -4.48 -8.00
CA ILE A 73 22.63 -4.09 -7.22
C ILE A 73 23.04 -3.76 -5.78
N THR A 74 23.92 -4.56 -5.19
CA THR A 74 24.43 -4.32 -3.83
C THR A 74 25.16 -2.98 -3.75
N LYS A 75 25.98 -2.65 -4.73
CA LYS A 75 26.73 -1.38 -4.78
C LYS A 75 25.81 -0.17 -4.97
N ASP A 76 24.74 -0.31 -5.73
CA ASP A 76 23.76 0.76 -5.95
C ASP A 76 22.88 1.01 -4.71
N ILE A 77 22.43 -0.06 -4.04
CA ILE A 77 21.53 0.04 -2.87
C ILE A 77 22.32 0.35 -1.59
N PHE A 78 23.57 -0.12 -1.50
CA PHE A 78 24.44 0.02 -0.33
C PHE A 78 25.80 0.67 -0.67
N PRO A 79 25.81 1.89 -1.23
CA PRO A 79 27.03 2.51 -1.75
C PRO A 79 28.09 2.81 -0.68
N GLU A 80 27.68 2.93 0.59
CA GLU A 80 28.54 3.29 1.72
C GLU A 80 28.99 2.09 2.55
N LEU A 81 28.57 0.85 2.21
CA LEU A 81 28.91 -0.32 3.02
C LEU A 81 30.43 -0.62 3.04
N ASP A 82 31.15 -0.28 1.96
CA ASP A 82 32.61 -0.39 1.87
C ASP A 82 33.35 0.51 2.88
N ILE A 83 32.69 1.54 3.43
CA ILE A 83 33.27 2.48 4.41
C ILE A 83 33.14 1.94 5.85
N LEU A 84 32.18 1.04 6.09
CA LEU A 84 31.83 0.58 7.44
C LEU A 84 32.61 -0.64 7.94
N ASN A 85 33.46 -1.29 7.12
CA ASN A 85 34.32 -2.44 7.50
C ASN A 85 33.68 -3.35 8.58
N ILE A 86 32.57 -3.99 8.24
CA ILE A 86 31.88 -5.02 9.04
C ILE A 86 32.18 -6.42 8.49
#